data_AF-A0A2C6BUD2-F1
#
_entry.id   AF-A0A2C6BUD2-F1
#
_cell.length_a   1.000
_cell.length_b   1.000
_cell.length_c   1.000
_cell.angle_alpha   90.00
_cell.angle_beta   90.00
_cell.angle_gamma   90.00
#
_symmetry.space_group_name_H-M   'P 1'
#
loop_
_entity.id
_entity.type
_entity.pdbx_description
1 polymer ?
#
loop_
_entity_poly.entity_id
_entity_poly.type
_entity_poly.pdbx_seq_one_letter_code
_entity_poly.pdbx_strand_id
1 'polypeptide(L)'
;MPKNLFNPDKINILKKGILNGPISIYYPNGKIQSKQFFINNRKAGIWQYFYENGKLKTEIVYNIMSNEEEGIMKNYDEKGVIISEGKIINDNMAGVWNHYDEKGKKNYTYDLTKGIIIIYDEKGKAILQVTEKDLANRFIEIQQEINDDRIRANEEKN
;
A
#
# COMPACT_ATOMS: atom_id res chain seq x y z
N MET A 1 -8.59 27.75 -3.43
CA MET A 1 -7.21 27.46 -3.00
C MET A 1 -7.30 26.79 -1.63
N PRO A 2 -6.79 25.57 -1.42
CA PRO A 2 -6.83 24.98 -0.10
C PRO A 2 -5.85 25.75 0.80
N LYS A 3 -6.38 26.31 1.89
CA LYS A 3 -5.60 27.00 2.91
C LYS A 3 -4.72 25.94 3.57
N ASN A 4 -3.42 26.00 3.32
CA ASN A 4 -2.44 25.31 4.15
C ASN A 4 -2.56 25.86 5.57
N LEU A 5 -3.28 25.15 6.44
CA LEU A 5 -3.25 25.40 7.88
C LEU A 5 -1.93 24.84 8.43
N PHE A 6 -0.84 25.55 8.16
CA PHE A 6 0.35 25.47 8.99
C PHE A 6 -0.04 26.01 10.36
N ASN A 7 -0.06 25.15 11.38
CA ASN A 7 -0.10 25.59 12.77
C ASN A 7 1.36 25.81 13.21
N PRO A 8 1.85 27.06 13.28
CA PRO A 8 3.26 27.34 13.57
C PRO A 8 3.67 26.93 14.99
N ASP A 9 2.74 26.78 15.93
CA ASP A 9 3.04 26.50 17.34
C ASP A 9 3.46 25.04 17.62
N LYS A 10 3.35 24.15 16.61
CA LYS A 10 3.86 22.76 16.68
C LYS A 10 5.07 22.50 15.79
N ILE A 11 5.64 23.53 15.17
CA ILE A 11 6.71 23.39 14.17
C ILE A 11 8.06 23.79 14.80
N ASN A 12 8.75 22.81 15.38
CA ASN A 12 10.17 22.92 15.79
C ASN A 12 11.16 22.90 14.58
N ILE A 13 10.75 23.35 13.38
CA ILE A 13 11.30 22.83 12.10
C ILE A 13 12.13 23.83 11.27
N LEU A 14 12.41 25.06 11.73
CA LEU A 14 13.16 26.01 10.88
C LEU A 14 14.41 26.58 11.54
N LYS A 15 15.34 25.69 11.93
CA LYS A 15 16.77 26.02 11.90
C LYS A 15 17.38 25.34 10.67
N LYS A 16 17.47 26.08 9.55
CA LYS A 16 18.27 25.77 8.33
C LYS A 16 17.69 24.80 7.27
N GLY A 17 16.38 24.56 7.20
CA GLY A 17 15.77 23.72 6.15
C GLY A 17 15.96 22.20 6.34
N ILE A 18 16.24 21.79 7.57
CA ILE A 18 16.33 20.38 7.97
C ILE A 18 15.06 20.01 8.74
N LEU A 19 14.30 19.04 8.23
CA LEU A 19 13.21 18.39 8.92
C LEU A 19 13.76 17.55 10.08
N ASN A 20 13.39 17.95 11.30
CA ASN A 20 13.76 17.22 12.51
C ASN A 20 12.61 17.34 13.52
N GLY A 21 11.98 16.21 13.84
CA GLY A 21 10.83 16.13 14.73
C GLY A 21 9.51 15.79 14.02
N PRO A 22 8.38 15.96 14.75
CA PRO A 22 7.07 15.57 14.27
C PRO A 22 6.49 16.57 13.25
N ILE A 23 5.78 16.05 12.26
CA ILE A 23 5.00 16.81 11.28
C ILE A 23 3.56 16.28 11.31
N SER A 24 2.59 17.18 11.22
CA SER A 24 1.18 16.82 11.05
C SER A 24 0.61 17.54 9.84
N ILE A 25 -0.06 16.80 8.97
CA ILE A 25 -0.75 17.31 7.79
C ILE A 25 -2.24 17.11 8.01
N TYR A 26 -3.07 18.05 7.55
CA TYR A 26 -4.51 18.06 7.77
C TYR A 26 -5.27 18.12 6.45
N TYR A 27 -6.43 17.47 6.40
CA TYR A 27 -7.39 17.60 5.32
C TYR A 27 -8.04 19.00 5.30
N PRO A 28 -8.68 19.42 4.19
CA PRO A 28 -9.42 20.68 4.13
C PRO A 28 -10.52 20.81 5.18
N ASN A 29 -11.08 19.69 5.66
CA ASN A 29 -12.08 19.63 6.72
C ASN A 29 -11.50 19.80 8.14
N GLY A 30 -10.18 20.01 8.27
CA GLY A 30 -9.48 20.20 9.54
C GLY A 30 -9.09 18.92 10.28
N LYS A 31 -9.51 17.73 9.82
CA LYS A 31 -9.09 16.45 10.40
C LYS A 31 -7.66 16.11 10.00
N ILE A 32 -6.97 15.34 10.85
CA ILE A 32 -5.59 14.90 10.60
C ILE A 32 -5.57 13.99 9.37
N GLN A 33 -4.72 14.30 8.40
CA GLN A 33 -4.42 13.49 7.23
C GLN A 33 -3.21 12.59 7.48
N SER A 34 -2.16 13.12 8.10
CA SER A 34 -0.99 12.32 8.46
C SER A 34 -0.28 12.84 9.69
N LYS A 35 0.41 11.93 10.39
CA LYS A 35 1.42 12.20 11.41
C LYS A 35 2.70 11.55 10.96
N GLN A 36 3.77 12.33 10.89
CA GLN A 36 5.06 11.91 10.37
C GLN A 36 6.14 12.35 11.34
N PHE A 37 7.30 11.72 11.27
CA PHE A 37 8.45 12.08 12.10
C PHE A 37 9.74 11.94 11.29
N PHE A 38 10.62 12.93 11.45
CA PHE A 38 11.87 13.01 10.72
C PHE A 38 13.05 13.17 11.68
N ILE A 39 14.19 12.58 11.33
CA ILE A 39 15.48 12.84 11.99
C ILE A 39 16.45 13.25 10.89
N ASN A 40 16.90 14.49 10.89
CA ASN A 40 17.86 15.03 9.91
C ASN A 40 17.44 14.76 8.44
N ASN A 41 16.22 15.15 8.06
CA ASN A 41 15.59 14.89 6.76
C ASN A 41 15.27 13.42 6.43
N ARG A 42 15.64 12.45 7.27
CA ARG A 42 15.30 11.04 7.06
C ARG A 42 13.99 10.70 7.75
N LYS A 43 13.19 9.83 7.12
CA LYS A 43 11.97 9.28 7.71
C LYS A 43 12.33 8.41 8.91
N ALA A 44 11.63 8.63 10.01
CA ALA A 44 11.92 7.95 11.27
C ALA A 44 10.63 7.69 12.07
N GLY A 45 10.70 6.73 12.98
CA GLY A 45 9.60 6.40 13.88
C GLY A 45 8.36 5.89 13.16
N ILE A 46 7.19 6.19 13.74
CA ILE A 46 5.90 5.75 13.22
C ILE A 46 5.28 6.87 12.39
N TRP A 47 4.99 6.55 11.13
CA TRP A 47 4.20 7.39 10.25
C TRP A 47 2.80 6.82 10.16
N GLN A 48 1.81 7.69 10.30
CA GLN A 48 0.40 7.31 10.26
C GLN A 48 -0.32 8.20 9.25
N TYR A 49 -1.15 7.58 8.43
CA TYR A 49 -2.04 8.23 7.48
C TYR A 49 -3.46 7.83 7.82
N PHE A 50 -4.39 8.77 7.67
CA PHE A 50 -5.77 8.60 8.10
C PHE A 50 -6.71 8.82 6.91
N TYR A 51 -7.87 8.17 6.92
CA TYR A 51 -8.99 8.51 6.06
C TYR A 51 -9.62 9.85 6.49
N GLU A 52 -10.40 10.49 5.62
CA GLU A 52 -11.13 11.73 5.96
C GLU A 52 -12.16 11.53 7.09
N ASN A 53 -12.61 10.29 7.33
CA ASN A 53 -13.45 9.97 8.48
C ASN A 53 -12.66 10.01 9.82
N GLY A 54 -11.32 10.01 9.77
CA GLY A 54 -10.40 10.04 10.92
C GLY A 54 -9.83 8.68 11.31
N LYS A 55 -10.25 7.59 10.65
CA LYS A 55 -9.74 6.24 10.92
C LYS A 55 -8.37 6.04 10.29
N LEU A 56 -7.56 5.16 10.91
CA LEU A 56 -6.24 4.83 10.40
C LEU A 56 -6.36 4.15 9.04
N LYS A 57 -5.57 4.63 8.07
CA LYS A 57 -5.50 4.12 6.70
C LYS A 57 -4.20 3.34 6.47
N THR A 58 -3.09 3.92 6.91
CA THR A 58 -1.76 3.32 6.72
C THR A 58 -0.91 3.64 7.94
N GLU A 59 -0.14 2.67 8.39
CA GLU A 59 0.91 2.83 9.38
C GLU A 59 2.23 2.31 8.82
N ILE A 60 3.31 3.07 8.99
CA ILE A 60 4.66 2.69 8.58
C ILE A 60 5.58 2.84 9.78
N VAL A 61 6.32 1.80 10.12
CA VAL A 61 7.37 1.84 11.14
C VAL A 61 8.72 1.82 10.44
N TYR A 62 9.40 2.97 10.40
CA TYR A 62 10.71 3.12 9.74
C TYR A 62 11.86 2.63 10.63
N ASN A 63 12.79 1.88 10.04
CA ASN A 63 14.01 1.40 10.68
C ASN A 63 15.11 2.46 10.58
N ILE A 64 15.32 3.20 11.67
CA ILE A 64 16.32 4.29 11.74
C ILE A 64 17.78 3.81 11.67
N MET A 65 18.02 2.51 11.86
CA MET A 65 19.36 1.93 11.77
C MET A 65 19.72 1.50 10.34
N SER A 66 18.75 1.52 9.42
CA SER A 66 19.00 1.20 8.02
C SER A 66 19.70 2.34 7.29
N ASN A 67 20.56 1.99 6.34
CA ASN A 67 21.15 2.96 5.42
C ASN A 67 20.16 3.43 4.35
N GLU A 68 19.13 2.63 4.09
CA GLU A 68 18.01 2.94 3.18
C GLU A 68 16.78 3.34 4.00
N GLU A 69 15.79 3.99 3.38
CA GLU A 69 14.50 4.30 4.03
C GLU A 69 13.62 3.05 4.12
N GLU A 70 14.06 2.08 4.92
CA GLU A 70 13.36 0.84 5.17
C GLU A 70 12.25 1.02 6.21
N GLY A 71 11.08 0.42 5.96
CA GLY A 71 10.02 0.34 6.95
C GLY A 71 9.11 -0.86 6.75
N ILE A 72 8.30 -1.14 7.77
CA ILE A 72 7.19 -2.10 7.69
C ILE A 72 5.90 -1.30 7.57
N MET A 73 5.17 -1.52 6.48
CA MET A 73 3.91 -0.87 6.19
C MET A 73 2.74 -1.81 6.50
N LYS A 74 1.68 -1.26 7.10
CA LYS A 74 0.37 -1.88 7.25
C LYS A 74 -0.70 -0.96 6.67
N ASN A 75 -1.58 -1.50 5.85
CA ASN A 75 -2.73 -0.79 5.31
C ASN A 75 -4.01 -1.37 5.90
N TYR A 76 -4.95 -0.48 6.17
CA TYR A 76 -6.24 -0.79 6.79
C TYR A 76 -7.36 -0.30 5.89
N ASP A 77 -8.50 -0.98 5.91
CA ASP A 77 -9.74 -0.47 5.30
C ASP A 77 -10.44 0.57 6.20
N GLU A 78 -11.55 1.14 5.72
CA GLU A 78 -12.34 2.08 6.52
C GLU A 78 -13.05 1.46 7.73
N LYS A 79 -13.04 0.13 7.89
CA LYS A 79 -13.53 -0.56 9.09
C LYS A 79 -12.41 -0.77 10.11
N GLY A 80 -11.14 -0.57 9.73
CA GLY A 80 -9.96 -0.79 10.56
C GLY A 80 -9.39 -2.22 10.43
N VAL A 81 -9.85 -3.00 9.45
CA VAL A 81 -9.32 -4.33 9.15
C VAL A 81 -8.04 -4.18 8.34
N ILE A 82 -6.97 -4.89 8.72
CA ILE A 82 -5.74 -4.92 7.93
C ILE A 82 -6.05 -5.58 6.59
N ILE A 83 -5.70 -4.92 5.49
CA ILE A 83 -5.89 -5.42 4.12
C ILE A 83 -4.57 -5.80 3.46
N SER A 84 -3.46 -5.20 3.88
CA SER A 84 -2.14 -5.62 3.44
C SER A 84 -1.04 -5.19 4.40
N GLU A 85 0.06 -5.94 4.39
CA GLU A 85 1.29 -5.54 5.06
C GLU A 85 2.52 -6.08 4.35
N GLY A 86 3.63 -5.35 4.47
CA GLY A 86 4.90 -5.77 3.89
C GLY A 86 6.01 -4.76 4.13
N LYS A 87 7.19 -5.10 3.62
CA LYS A 87 8.36 -4.24 3.70
C LYS A 87 8.30 -3.17 2.61
N ILE A 88 8.76 -1.97 2.94
CA ILE A 88 9.08 -0.92 1.98
C ILE A 88 10.55 -0.54 2.09
N ILE A 89 11.15 -0.15 0.98
CA ILE A 89 12.49 0.43 0.90
C ILE A 89 12.41 1.64 -0.03
N ASN A 90 12.80 2.82 0.46
CA ASN A 90 12.77 4.06 -0.33
C ASN A 90 11.39 4.28 -0.99
N ASP A 91 10.33 4.12 -0.20
CA ASP A 91 8.92 4.23 -0.59
C ASP A 91 8.37 3.19 -1.58
N ASN A 92 9.20 2.22 -2.00
CA ASN A 92 8.76 1.14 -2.87
C ASN A 92 8.49 -0.13 -2.07
N MET A 93 7.47 -0.89 -2.47
CA MET A 93 7.19 -2.22 -1.92
C MET A 93 8.40 -3.14 -2.16
N ALA A 94 8.77 -3.93 -1.16
CA ALA A 94 9.88 -4.87 -1.24
C ALA A 94 9.56 -6.19 -0.52
N GLY A 95 10.22 -7.26 -0.97
CA GLY A 95 10.08 -8.59 -0.38
C GLY A 95 8.69 -9.18 -0.58
N VAL A 96 8.17 -9.84 0.46
CA VAL A 96 6.86 -10.49 0.42
C VAL A 96 5.82 -9.59 1.07
N TRP A 97 4.74 -9.36 0.34
CA TRP A 97 3.55 -8.67 0.82
C TRP A 97 2.45 -9.67 1.13
N ASN A 98 1.82 -9.50 2.29
CA ASN A 98 0.66 -10.27 2.70
C ASN A 98 -0.60 -9.46 2.43
N HIS A 99 -1.64 -10.12 1.93
CA HIS A 99 -2.94 -9.53 1.68
C HIS A 99 -4.02 -10.32 2.39
N TYR A 100 -5.00 -9.60 2.90
CA TYR A 100 -6.02 -10.12 3.79
C TYR A 100 -7.43 -9.88 3.23
N ASP A 101 -8.35 -10.76 3.54
CA ASP A 101 -9.78 -10.60 3.25
C ASP A 101 -10.45 -9.65 4.26
N GLU A 102 -11.73 -9.35 4.04
CA GLU A 102 -12.53 -8.46 4.91
C GLU A 102 -12.70 -8.95 6.36
N LYS A 103 -12.37 -10.22 6.63
CA LYS A 103 -12.37 -10.81 7.98
C LYS A 103 -10.98 -10.78 8.61
N GLY A 104 -9.99 -10.19 7.94
CA GLY A 104 -8.60 -10.15 8.36
C GLY A 104 -7.85 -11.47 8.19
N LYS A 105 -8.39 -12.43 7.41
CA LYS A 105 -7.68 -13.68 7.14
C LYS A 105 -6.81 -13.54 5.91
N LYS A 106 -5.61 -14.11 5.95
CA LYS A 106 -4.68 -14.09 4.82
C LYS A 106 -5.34 -14.75 3.59
N ASN A 107 -5.42 -13.98 2.51
CA ASN A 107 -6.01 -14.39 1.24
C ASN A 107 -4.90 -14.78 0.26
N TYR A 108 -3.89 -13.94 0.08
CA TYR A 108 -2.74 -14.24 -0.76
C TYR A 108 -1.46 -13.53 -0.28
N THR A 109 -0.31 -14.01 -0.74
CA THR A 109 0.96 -13.29 -0.68
C THR A 109 1.49 -13.00 -2.07
N TYR A 110 2.28 -11.95 -2.18
CA TYR A 110 2.99 -11.59 -3.39
C TYR A 110 4.48 -11.34 -3.07
N ASP A 111 5.35 -12.18 -3.65
CA ASP A 111 6.80 -12.06 -3.56
C ASP A 111 7.31 -11.21 -4.72
N LEU A 112 7.58 -9.93 -4.47
CA LEU A 112 8.07 -8.98 -5.49
C LEU A 112 9.46 -9.35 -6.01
N THR A 113 10.22 -10.19 -5.29
CA THR A 113 11.56 -10.59 -5.73
C THR A 113 11.51 -11.73 -6.74
N LYS A 114 10.43 -12.52 -6.71
CA LYS A 114 10.26 -13.69 -7.59
C LYS A 114 9.10 -13.56 -8.56
N GLY A 115 8.24 -12.54 -8.42
CA GLY A 115 7.01 -12.41 -9.16
C GLY A 115 6.06 -13.58 -8.91
N ILE A 116 6.01 -14.08 -7.66
CA ILE A 116 5.20 -15.25 -7.28
C ILE A 116 4.04 -14.80 -6.41
N ILE A 117 2.83 -15.28 -6.73
CA ILE A 117 1.63 -15.11 -5.92
C ILE A 117 1.24 -16.46 -5.34
N ILE A 118 1.00 -16.52 -4.03
CA ILE A 118 0.49 -17.72 -3.34
C ILE A 118 -0.87 -17.40 -2.77
N ILE A 119 -1.88 -18.19 -3.12
CA ILE A 119 -3.27 -18.05 -2.65
C ILE A 119 -3.56 -19.11 -1.59
N TYR A 120 -4.27 -18.70 -0.54
CA TYR A 120 -4.58 -19.52 0.62
C TYR A 120 -6.08 -19.78 0.74
N ASP A 121 -6.46 -20.93 1.28
CA ASP A 121 -7.85 -21.27 1.59
C ASP A 121 -8.33 -20.66 2.91
N GLU A 122 -9.56 -21.01 3.30
CA GLU A 122 -10.15 -20.57 4.57
C GLU A 122 -9.41 -21.00 5.84
N LYS A 123 -8.57 -22.04 5.76
CA LYS A 123 -7.78 -22.58 6.87
C LYS A 123 -6.33 -22.08 6.83
N GLY A 124 -5.96 -21.24 5.88
CA GLY A 124 -4.61 -20.74 5.69
C GLY A 124 -3.67 -21.73 5.00
N LYS A 125 -4.20 -22.78 4.36
CA LYS A 125 -3.41 -23.71 3.54
C LYS A 125 -3.20 -23.09 2.15
N ALA A 126 -1.97 -23.10 1.66
CA ALA A 126 -1.68 -22.71 0.29
C ALA A 126 -2.38 -23.67 -0.68
N ILE A 127 -3.17 -23.12 -1.61
CA ILE A 127 -3.96 -23.90 -2.59
C ILE A 127 -3.55 -23.62 -4.03
N LEU A 128 -2.89 -22.51 -4.29
CA LEU A 128 -2.41 -22.16 -5.62
C LEU A 128 -1.15 -21.31 -5.52
N GLN A 129 -0.20 -21.57 -6.41
CA GLN A 129 0.98 -20.75 -6.65
C GLN A 129 1.03 -20.42 -8.14
N VAL A 130 1.12 -19.13 -8.48
CA VAL A 130 1.22 -18.66 -9.87
C VAL A 130 2.34 -17.63 -9.98
N THR A 131 2.94 -17.54 -11.17
CA THR A 131 3.86 -16.44 -11.49
C THR A 131 3.13 -15.32 -12.21
N GLU A 132 3.69 -14.11 -12.20
CA GLU A 132 3.20 -13.01 -13.04
C GLU A 132 3.18 -13.37 -14.52
N LYS A 133 4.16 -14.17 -14.96
CA LYS A 133 4.22 -14.67 -16.34
C LYS A 133 3.02 -15.57 -16.66
N ASP A 134 2.64 -16.46 -15.75
CA ASP A 134 1.48 -17.33 -15.94
C ASP A 134 0.19 -16.51 -16.04
N LEU A 135 0.05 -15.50 -15.18
CA LEU A 135 -1.09 -14.59 -15.21
C LEU A 135 -1.14 -13.76 -16.49
N ALA A 136 0.00 -13.25 -16.95
CA ALA A 136 0.10 -12.49 -18.19
C ALA A 136 -0.29 -13.35 -19.40
N ASN A 137 0.21 -14.59 -19.46
CA ASN A 137 -0.15 -15.53 -20.51
C ASN A 137 -1.65 -15.84 -20.50
N ARG A 138 -2.21 -16.13 -19.32
CA ARG A 138 -3.66 -16.42 -19.20
C ARG A 138 -4.51 -15.21 -19.59
N PHE A 139 -4.05 -14.00 -19.28
CA PHE A 139 -4.73 -12.78 -19.70
C PHE A 139 -4.75 -12.65 -21.23
N ILE A 140 -3.64 -12.92 -21.91
CA ILE A 140 -3.55 -12.90 -23.38
C ILE A 140 -4.51 -13.93 -23.99
N GLU A 141 -4.53 -15.15 -23.46
CA GLU A 141 -5.46 -16.20 -23.89
C GLU A 141 -6.92 -15.75 -23.78
N ILE A 142 -7.31 -15.17 -22.63
CA ILE A 142 -8.67 -14.66 -22.41
C ILE A 142 -9.01 -13.54 -23.42
N GLN A 143 -8.07 -12.63 -23.72
CA GLN A 143 -8.31 -11.60 -24.73
C GLN A 143 -8.52 -12.20 -26.13
N GLN A 144 -7.79 -13.25 -26.46
CA GLN A 144 -7.94 -13.96 -27.73
C GLN A 144 -9.27 -14.71 -27.79
N GLU A 145 -9.65 -15.44 -26.74
CA GLU A 145 -10.96 -16.13 -26.63
C GLU A 145 -12.12 -15.14 -26.84
N ILE A 146 -12.08 -13.98 -26.16
CA ILE A 146 -13.09 -12.92 -26.31
C ILE A 146 -13.15 -12.38 -27.75
N ASN A 147 -12.00 -12.21 -28.40
CA ASN A 147 -11.95 -11.72 -29.77
C ASN A 147 -12.56 -12.74 -30.74
N ASP A 148 -12.22 -14.01 -30.58
CA ASP A 148 -12.74 -15.09 -31.42
C ASP A 148 -14.26 -15.27 -31.24
N ASP A 149 -14.77 -15.14 -30.01
CA ASP A 149 -16.21 -15.11 -29.71
C ASP A 149 -16.92 -13.94 -30.42
N ARG A 150 -16.30 -12.75 -30.43
CA ARG A 150 -16.85 -11.58 -31.13
C ARG A 150 -16.90 -11.79 -32.64
N ILE A 151 -15.89 -12.43 -33.22
CA ILE A 151 -15.86 -12.76 -34.66
C ILE A 151 -16.99 -13.75 -34.98
N ARG A 152 -17.09 -14.86 -34.24
CA ARG A 152 -18.16 -15.85 -34.43
C ARG A 152 -19.56 -15.25 -34.36
N ALA A 153 -19.81 -14.42 -33.33
CA ALA A 153 -21.11 -13.77 -33.16
C ALA A 153 -21.48 -12.78 -34.28
N ASN A 154 -20.49 -12.26 -35.02
CA ASN A 154 -20.72 -11.41 -36.19
C ASN A 154 -20.90 -12.23 -37.47
N GLU A 155 -20.26 -13.41 -37.58
CA GLU A 155 -20.45 -14.34 -38.70
C GLU A 155 -21.84 -14.98 -38.68
N GLU A 156 -22.39 -15.32 -37.52
CA GLU A 156 -23.74 -15.90 -37.37
C GLU A 156 -24.89 -14.92 -37.66
N LYS A 157 -24.60 -13.62 -37.80
CA LYS A 157 -25.59 -12.56 -38.08
C LYS A 157 -25.70 -12.19 -39.56
N ASN A 158 -24.84 -12.74 -40.42
CA ASN A 158 -24.85 -12.53 -41.87
C ASN A 158 -25.35 -13.80 -42.59
#